data_AF-A0A819UJS7-F1
#
_entry.id   AF-A0A819UJS7-F1
#
_cell.length_a   1.000
_cell.length_b   1.000
_cell.length_c   1.000
_cell.angle_alpha   90.00
_cell.angle_beta   90.00
_cell.angle_gamma   90.00
#
_symmetry.space_group_name_H-M   'P 1'
#
loop_
_entity.id
_entity.type
_entity.pdbx_description
1 polymer ?
#
loop_
_entity_poly.entity_id
_entity_poly.type
_entity_poly.pdbx_seq_one_letter_code
_entity_poly.pdbx_strand_id
1 'polypeptide(L)'
;MHYRRDAFSRNGLDTIVPLQPGVVLGQRETLSAIDIQEVRLFYGCGGTTEPNGFNPNIYYRLTTQWQGDGKSLDIVNDGTNNRPILAATSALTGQYWKITPIGNGYYRLTTQWQGDGKSLDIVNDGTNNRPILAATGAYTGQSWKITSTGNGYYRLTTQWQGDGKSLDIVNDGTNNRPILAETGVRTGQYWKISAV
;
A
#
# COMPACT_ATOMS: atom_id res chain seq x y z
N MET A 1 -10.55 9.75 25.45
CA MET A 1 -10.42 9.67 26.93
C MET A 1 -11.48 10.57 27.59
N HIS A 2 -12.32 10.04 28.50
CA HIS A 2 -13.44 10.78 29.12
C HIS A 2 -13.07 11.68 30.31
N TYR A 3 -11.81 11.70 30.72
CA TYR A 3 -11.32 12.44 31.87
C TYR A 3 -10.60 13.71 31.44
N ARG A 4 -10.96 14.84 32.05
CA ARG A 4 -10.27 16.12 31.87
C ARG A 4 -8.85 16.02 32.43
N ARG A 5 -7.96 16.94 32.02
CA ARG A 5 -6.53 16.96 32.39
C ARG A 5 -6.27 17.00 33.90
N ASP A 6 -7.19 17.57 34.67
CA ASP A 6 -7.16 17.71 36.13
C ASP A 6 -7.92 16.60 36.86
N ALA A 7 -8.45 15.60 36.15
CA ALA A 7 -9.20 14.51 36.77
C ALA A 7 -8.32 13.77 37.79
N PHE A 8 -8.93 13.38 38.91
CA PHE A 8 -8.23 12.71 40.03
C PHE A 8 -7.17 13.58 40.74
N SER A 9 -7.07 14.87 40.40
CA SER A 9 -6.21 15.82 41.09
C SER A 9 -6.80 16.21 42.43
N ARG A 10 -5.96 16.26 43.48
CA ARG A 10 -6.32 16.84 44.79
C ARG A 10 -5.90 18.29 44.95
N ASN A 11 -5.01 18.77 44.09
CA ASN A 11 -4.40 20.11 44.14
C ASN A 11 -4.73 20.97 42.91
N GLY A 12 -5.62 20.49 42.03
CA GLY A 12 -6.03 21.21 40.82
C GLY A 12 -4.97 21.25 39.71
N LEU A 13 -3.85 20.54 39.87
CA LEU A 13 -2.84 20.39 38.81
C LEU A 13 -3.21 19.25 37.86
N ASP A 14 -2.71 19.35 36.62
CA ASP A 14 -2.90 18.34 35.59
C ASP A 14 -2.29 16.99 36.03
N THR A 15 -3.08 15.93 35.94
CA THR A 15 -2.65 14.53 36.15
C THR A 15 -2.38 13.82 34.83
N ILE A 16 -2.90 14.36 33.73
CA ILE A 16 -2.70 13.87 32.37
C ILE A 16 -2.35 15.07 31.48
N VAL A 17 -1.16 15.03 30.86
CA VAL A 17 -0.69 16.07 29.96
C VAL A 17 -0.65 15.53 28.53
N PRO A 18 -1.31 16.17 27.56
CA PRO A 18 -1.22 15.74 26.17
C PRO A 18 0.19 15.98 25.64
N LEU A 19 0.74 15.00 24.92
CA LEU A 19 2.07 15.12 24.28
C LEU A 19 2.08 16.19 23.17
N GLN A 20 0.93 16.42 22.53
CA GLN A 20 0.77 17.45 21.51
C GLN A 20 0.13 18.70 22.12
N PRO A 21 0.73 19.89 21.94
CA PRO A 21 0.15 21.14 22.40
C PRO A 21 -1.23 21.40 21.78
N GLY A 22 -2.16 21.96 22.56
CA GLY A 22 -3.49 22.37 22.07
C GLY A 22 -4.54 21.25 22.00
N VAL A 23 -4.20 20.01 22.37
CA VAL A 23 -5.17 18.90 22.39
C VAL A 23 -6.11 19.03 23.58
N VAL A 24 -7.42 18.99 23.30
CA VAL A 24 -8.47 18.97 24.32
C VAL A 24 -8.71 17.54 24.80
N LEU A 25 -8.41 17.27 26.07
CA LEU A 25 -8.66 15.98 26.72
C LEU A 25 -9.97 16.01 27.51
N GLY A 26 -10.68 14.86 27.56
CA GLY A 26 -11.79 14.69 28.50
C GLY A 26 -13.13 15.31 28.10
N GLN A 27 -13.31 15.72 26.84
CA GLN A 27 -14.64 16.09 26.36
C GLN A 27 -15.54 14.84 26.20
N ARG A 28 -16.84 15.01 26.45
CA ARG A 28 -17.85 13.94 26.51
C ARG A 28 -18.88 14.01 25.40
N GLU A 29 -18.76 14.98 24.50
CA GLU A 29 -19.78 15.27 23.49
C GLU A 29 -19.60 14.41 22.24
N THR A 30 -18.36 14.14 21.84
CA THR A 30 -18.04 13.30 20.69
C THR A 30 -16.72 12.56 20.91
N LEU A 31 -16.33 11.65 20.03
CA LEU A 31 -14.92 11.23 19.93
C LEU A 31 -14.12 12.33 19.21
N SER A 32 -12.81 12.42 19.46
CA SER A 32 -11.95 13.31 18.67
C SER A 32 -11.85 12.81 17.23
N ALA A 33 -11.53 13.68 16.26
CA ALA A 33 -11.38 13.25 14.87
C ALA A 33 -10.35 12.12 14.71
N ILE A 34 -9.27 12.15 15.50
CA ILE A 34 -8.21 11.13 15.51
C ILE A 34 -8.73 9.83 16.15
N ASP A 35 -9.40 9.90 17.30
CA ASP A 35 -9.98 8.70 17.94
C ASP A 35 -11.04 8.04 17.05
N ILE A 36 -11.85 8.85 16.37
CA ILE A 36 -12.81 8.36 15.36
C ILE A 36 -12.06 7.63 14.26
N GLN A 37 -11.00 8.23 13.70
CA GLN A 37 -10.22 7.60 12.64
C GLN A 37 -9.59 6.27 13.07
N GLU A 38 -8.99 6.21 14.26
CA GLU A 38 -8.41 4.99 14.82
C GLU A 38 -9.46 3.90 15.07
N VAL A 39 -10.63 4.26 15.62
CA VAL A 39 -11.75 3.32 15.80
C VAL A 39 -12.27 2.83 14.44
N ARG A 40 -12.39 3.71 13.44
CA ARG A 40 -12.80 3.34 12.08
C ARG A 40 -11.78 2.43 11.39
N LEU A 41 -10.48 2.64 11.63
CA LEU A 41 -9.41 1.76 11.17
C LEU A 41 -9.46 0.40 11.87
N PHE A 42 -9.67 0.38 13.18
CA PHE A 42 -9.70 -0.85 13.97
C PHE A 42 -10.92 -1.72 13.67
N TYR A 43 -12.09 -1.11 13.47
CA TYR A 43 -13.37 -1.81 13.24
C TYR A 43 -13.85 -1.81 11.78
N GLY A 44 -13.11 -1.19 10.85
CA GLY A 44 -13.41 -1.20 9.42
C GLY A 44 -14.68 -0.43 9.00
N CYS A 45 -15.20 0.45 9.85
CA CYS A 45 -16.45 1.19 9.61
C CYS A 45 -16.16 2.62 9.14
N GLY A 46 -16.47 3.01 7.89
CA GLY A 46 -16.31 4.42 7.49
C GLY A 46 -16.22 4.69 5.99
N GLY A 47 -17.25 4.33 5.22
CA GLY A 47 -17.38 4.82 3.84
C GLY A 47 -17.78 6.29 3.82
N THR A 48 -16.84 7.17 3.45
CA THR A 48 -17.00 8.38 2.60
C THR A 48 -15.62 9.00 2.35
N THR A 49 -14.75 8.15 1.78
CA THR A 49 -13.50 8.28 1.00
C THR A 49 -12.79 6.98 1.34
N GLU A 50 -12.98 5.99 0.46
CA GLU A 50 -12.81 4.54 0.61
C GLU A 50 -11.88 4.02 1.74
N PRO A 51 -12.23 2.92 2.44
CA PRO A 51 -11.67 2.53 3.74
C PRO A 51 -10.22 2.00 3.72
N ASN A 52 -9.47 2.26 2.65
CA ASN A 52 -8.30 1.51 2.25
C ASN A 52 -7.32 2.35 1.41
N GLY A 53 -7.09 3.62 1.79
CA GLY A 53 -5.94 4.44 1.36
C GLY A 53 -5.80 4.84 -0.12
N PHE A 54 -6.49 4.15 -1.05
CA PHE A 54 -6.39 4.32 -2.50
C PHE A 54 -7.80 4.43 -3.11
N ASN A 55 -8.07 5.53 -3.79
CA ASN A 55 -9.24 5.73 -4.65
C ASN A 55 -9.15 4.81 -5.88
N PRO A 56 -10.12 3.89 -6.10
CA PRO A 56 -10.10 2.95 -7.22
C PRO A 56 -10.48 3.59 -8.57
N ASN A 57 -10.94 4.84 -8.58
CA ASN A 57 -11.35 5.54 -9.80
C ASN A 57 -10.21 6.37 -10.44
N ILE A 58 -9.01 6.34 -9.86
CA ILE A 58 -7.82 6.99 -10.39
C ILE A 58 -6.69 5.98 -10.54
N TYR A 59 -5.62 6.40 -11.20
CA TYR A 59 -4.42 5.61 -11.38
C TYR A 59 -3.29 6.10 -10.47
N TYR A 60 -2.34 5.21 -10.23
CA TYR A 60 -1.17 5.44 -9.42
C TYR A 60 0.09 5.01 -10.18
N ARG A 61 1.20 5.62 -9.83
CA ARG A 61 2.53 5.20 -10.23
C ARG A 61 3.25 4.58 -9.03
N LEU A 62 3.94 3.48 -9.28
CA LEU A 62 4.73 2.76 -8.28
C LEU A 62 6.22 2.90 -8.62
N THR A 63 6.99 3.49 -7.71
CA THR A 63 8.45 3.61 -7.79
C THR A 63 9.06 3.02 -6.51
N THR A 64 10.31 2.57 -6.54
CA THR A 64 10.98 2.09 -5.32
C THR A 64 11.80 3.22 -4.69
N GLN A 65 11.98 3.19 -3.37
CA GLN A 65 12.88 4.11 -2.69
C GLN A 65 14.30 4.00 -3.26
N TRP A 66 14.73 2.80 -3.64
CA TRP A 66 16.09 2.56 -4.13
C TRP A 66 16.37 3.15 -5.51
N GLN A 67 15.52 2.85 -6.50
CA GLN A 67 15.73 3.33 -7.88
C GLN A 67 15.19 4.76 -8.07
N GLY A 68 14.40 5.26 -7.12
CA GLY A 68 13.85 6.61 -7.11
C GLY A 68 12.76 6.82 -8.16
N ASP A 69 12.32 8.07 -8.29
CA ASP A 69 11.17 8.43 -9.11
C ASP A 69 11.42 8.35 -10.64
N GLY A 70 12.69 8.19 -11.05
CA GLY A 70 13.09 8.07 -12.45
C GLY A 70 12.74 6.73 -13.10
N LYS A 71 12.38 5.71 -12.31
CA LYS A 71 11.92 4.42 -12.84
C LYS A 71 10.65 3.92 -12.15
N SER A 72 9.69 3.46 -12.96
CA SER A 72 8.35 3.05 -12.53
C SER A 72 8.05 1.60 -12.90
N LEU A 73 7.21 0.95 -12.09
CA LEU A 73 6.66 -0.37 -12.41
C LEU A 73 5.81 -0.27 -13.68
N ASP A 74 6.14 -1.04 -14.70
CA ASP A 74 5.59 -0.93 -16.05
C ASP A 74 5.27 -2.31 -16.63
N ILE A 75 4.18 -2.40 -17.38
CA ILE A 75 3.94 -3.46 -18.35
C ILE A 75 4.21 -2.87 -19.74
N VAL A 76 5.38 -3.18 -20.28
CA VAL A 76 5.82 -2.66 -21.58
C VAL A 76 5.26 -3.47 -22.74
N ASN A 77 5.15 -2.81 -23.91
CA ASN A 77 4.73 -3.46 -25.15
C ASN A 77 5.90 -4.23 -25.79
N ASP A 78 6.19 -5.42 -25.26
CA ASP A 78 7.23 -6.33 -25.75
C ASP A 78 6.68 -7.50 -26.60
N GLY A 79 5.39 -7.46 -26.90
CA GLY A 79 4.65 -8.50 -27.63
C GLY A 79 4.02 -9.56 -26.71
N THR A 80 4.60 -9.82 -25.54
CA THR A 80 4.01 -10.72 -24.52
C THR A 80 3.16 -9.95 -23.52
N ASN A 81 3.55 -8.71 -23.21
CA ASN A 81 2.77 -7.71 -22.49
C ASN A 81 2.27 -8.20 -21.12
N ASN A 82 3.05 -9.05 -20.46
CA ASN A 82 2.68 -9.66 -19.19
C ASN A 82 3.81 -9.68 -18.15
N ARG A 83 5.01 -9.20 -18.49
CA ARG A 83 6.13 -9.17 -17.56
C ARG A 83 6.32 -7.75 -17.02
N PRO A 84 6.10 -7.53 -15.72
CA PRO A 84 6.39 -6.24 -15.11
C PRO A 84 7.91 -6.01 -15.07
N ILE A 85 8.31 -4.78 -15.35
CA ILE A 85 9.68 -4.29 -15.23
C ILE A 85 9.70 -2.93 -14.54
N LEU A 86 10.87 -2.46 -14.13
CA LEU A 86 11.10 -1.07 -13.75
C LEU A 86 11.66 -0.30 -14.95
N ALA A 87 10.79 0.42 -15.65
CA ALA A 87 11.13 1.19 -16.85
C ALA A 87 11.33 2.68 -16.54
N ALA A 88 11.94 3.44 -17.44
CA ALA A 88 12.06 4.89 -17.29
C ALA A 88 10.67 5.53 -17.13
N THR A 89 10.52 6.36 -16.11
CA THR A 89 9.26 7.01 -15.79
C THR A 89 8.81 7.94 -16.92
N SER A 90 7.60 7.75 -17.42
CA SER A 90 6.99 8.57 -18.49
C SER A 90 5.46 8.53 -18.41
N ALA A 91 4.77 9.24 -19.30
CA ALA A 91 3.30 9.26 -19.38
C ALA A 91 2.75 8.05 -20.16
N LEU A 92 3.11 6.84 -19.73
CA LEU A 92 2.72 5.59 -20.37
C LEU A 92 1.64 4.88 -19.55
N THR A 93 0.57 4.44 -20.20
CA THR A 93 -0.56 3.75 -19.55
C THR A 93 -0.20 2.37 -18.99
N GLY A 94 0.96 1.81 -19.36
CA GLY A 94 1.54 0.63 -18.72
C GLY A 94 2.12 0.91 -17.31
N GLN A 95 2.43 2.16 -17.01
CA GLN A 95 2.96 2.63 -15.71
C GLN A 95 1.88 3.14 -14.76
N TYR A 96 0.63 3.16 -15.23
CA TYR A 96 -0.51 3.68 -14.51
C TYR A 96 -1.31 2.51 -13.96
N TRP A 97 -1.23 2.33 -12.65
CA TRP A 97 -1.81 1.20 -11.93
C TRP A 97 -3.08 1.61 -11.22
N LYS A 98 -4.17 0.91 -11.46
CA LYS A 98 -5.40 1.02 -10.69
C LYS A 98 -5.29 0.08 -9.49
N ILE A 99 -5.53 0.63 -8.30
CA ILE A 99 -5.49 -0.12 -7.03
C ILE A 99 -6.93 -0.26 -6.55
N THR A 100 -7.50 -1.44 -6.73
CA THR A 100 -8.91 -1.70 -6.43
C THR A 100 -9.02 -2.53 -5.15
N PRO A 101 -9.71 -2.06 -4.09
CA PRO A 101 -9.93 -2.86 -2.90
C PRO A 101 -10.80 -4.08 -3.24
N ILE A 102 -10.41 -5.26 -2.74
CA ILE A 102 -11.15 -6.53 -2.95
C ILE A 102 -11.63 -7.16 -1.65
N GLY A 103 -11.60 -6.40 -0.55
CA GLY A 103 -12.04 -6.82 0.79
C GLY A 103 -10.89 -7.35 1.66
N ASN A 104 -11.15 -7.45 2.96
CA ASN A 104 -10.21 -7.99 3.97
C ASN A 104 -8.81 -7.34 3.99
N GLY A 105 -8.70 -6.07 3.61
CA GLY A 105 -7.43 -5.34 3.55
C GLY A 105 -6.54 -5.67 2.34
N TYR A 106 -7.08 -6.38 1.34
CA TYR A 106 -6.38 -6.69 0.10
C TYR A 106 -6.86 -5.83 -1.07
N TYR A 107 -5.97 -5.72 -2.06
CA TYR A 107 -6.11 -4.94 -3.26
C TYR A 107 -5.79 -5.77 -4.49
N ARG A 108 -6.40 -5.42 -5.60
CA ARG A 108 -6.04 -5.87 -6.93
C ARG A 108 -5.34 -4.73 -7.66
N LEU A 109 -4.22 -5.05 -8.31
CA LEU A 109 -3.45 -4.11 -9.11
C LEU A 109 -3.61 -4.46 -10.59
N THR A 110 -4.17 -3.52 -11.37
CA THR A 110 -4.32 -3.63 -12.83
C THR A 110 -3.65 -2.44 -13.49
N THR A 111 -3.20 -2.53 -14.74
CA THR A 111 -2.68 -1.36 -15.46
C THR A 111 -3.82 -0.69 -16.24
N GLN A 112 -3.72 0.63 -16.46
CA GLN A 112 -4.64 1.33 -17.36
C GLN A 112 -4.60 0.72 -18.76
N TRP A 113 -3.43 0.29 -19.22
CA TRP A 113 -3.26 -0.25 -20.56
C TRP A 113 -3.93 -1.61 -20.78
N GLN A 114 -3.67 -2.59 -19.90
CA GLN A 114 -4.23 -3.93 -20.04
C GLN A 114 -5.64 -4.06 -19.44
N GLY A 115 -6.09 -3.05 -18.69
CA GLY A 115 -7.40 -2.97 -18.11
C GLY A 115 -7.65 -4.00 -16.99
N ASP A 116 -8.90 -4.08 -16.55
CA ASP A 116 -9.29 -4.88 -15.38
C ASP A 116 -9.35 -6.40 -15.64
N GLY A 117 -9.11 -6.84 -16.89
CA GLY A 117 -9.07 -8.25 -17.27
C GLY A 117 -7.75 -8.95 -16.94
N LYS A 118 -6.68 -8.19 -16.62
CA LYS A 118 -5.40 -8.75 -16.18
C LYS A 118 -4.85 -8.00 -14.98
N SER A 119 -4.37 -8.75 -13.99
CA SER A 119 -3.87 -8.22 -12.72
C SER A 119 -2.50 -8.76 -12.35
N LEU A 120 -1.76 -7.99 -11.55
CA LEU A 120 -0.46 -8.39 -11.01
C LEU A 120 -0.64 -9.65 -10.15
N ASP A 121 0.15 -10.69 -10.43
CA ASP A 121 -0.02 -12.01 -9.85
C ASP A 121 1.34 -12.64 -9.54
N ILE A 122 1.40 -13.36 -8.42
CA ILE A 122 2.43 -14.37 -8.16
C ILE A 122 1.80 -15.74 -8.40
N VAL A 123 2.08 -16.31 -9.57
CA VAL A 123 1.53 -17.60 -9.97
C VAL A 123 2.32 -18.78 -9.41
N ASN A 124 1.65 -19.93 -9.29
CA ASN A 124 2.28 -21.19 -8.90
C ASN A 124 3.01 -21.84 -10.08
N ASP A 125 4.21 -21.32 -10.38
CA ASP A 125 5.09 -21.82 -11.45
C ASP A 125 6.23 -22.72 -10.91
N GLY A 126 6.18 -23.07 -9.63
CA GLY A 126 7.20 -23.85 -8.92
C GLY A 126 8.31 -22.99 -8.30
N THR A 127 8.58 -21.79 -8.84
CA THR A 127 9.52 -20.82 -8.24
C THR A 127 8.79 -19.81 -7.37
N ASN A 128 7.57 -19.43 -7.76
CA ASN A 128 6.59 -18.69 -6.97
C ASN A 128 7.09 -17.32 -6.49
N ASN A 129 7.97 -16.70 -7.26
CA ASN A 129 8.61 -15.42 -6.91
C ASN A 129 8.68 -14.42 -8.06
N ARG A 130 8.12 -14.76 -9.24
CA ARG A 130 8.15 -13.89 -10.41
C ARG A 130 6.76 -13.32 -10.64
N PRO A 131 6.57 -12.01 -10.43
CA PRO A 131 5.32 -11.37 -10.75
C PRO A 131 5.06 -11.37 -12.26
N ILE A 132 3.81 -11.58 -12.63
CA ILE A 132 3.31 -11.48 -14.00
C ILE A 132 1.98 -10.73 -14.01
N LEU A 133 1.53 -10.31 -15.19
CA LEU A 133 0.15 -9.87 -15.41
C LEU A 133 -0.66 -11.06 -15.94
N ALA A 134 -1.49 -11.64 -15.09
CA ALA A 134 -2.32 -12.81 -15.41
C ALA A 134 -3.79 -12.45 -15.53
N ALA A 135 -4.60 -13.32 -16.13
CA ALA A 135 -6.05 -13.13 -16.19
C ALA A 135 -6.62 -12.93 -14.78
N THR A 136 -7.42 -11.88 -14.61
CA THR A 136 -7.96 -11.52 -13.32
C THR A 136 -8.99 -12.54 -12.84
N GLY A 137 -8.84 -12.99 -11.60
CA GLY A 137 -9.72 -13.96 -10.97
C GLY A 137 -9.68 -13.90 -9.44
N ALA A 138 -10.17 -14.96 -8.79
CA ALA A 138 -10.20 -15.11 -7.34
C ALA A 138 -8.96 -15.88 -6.85
N TYR A 139 -7.77 -15.44 -7.25
CA TYR A 139 -6.50 -16.07 -6.89
C TYR A 139 -5.79 -15.27 -5.81
N THR A 140 -5.35 -15.95 -4.74
CA THR A 140 -4.66 -15.30 -3.61
C THR A 140 -3.28 -14.73 -3.98
N GLY A 141 -2.70 -15.13 -5.11
CA GLY A 141 -1.53 -14.50 -5.72
C GLY A 141 -1.82 -13.10 -6.32
N GLN A 142 -3.09 -12.80 -6.61
CA GLN A 142 -3.58 -11.51 -7.12
C GLN A 142 -4.13 -10.59 -6.03
N SER A 143 -4.25 -11.11 -4.80
CA SER A 143 -4.69 -10.37 -3.63
C SER A 143 -3.48 -9.74 -2.94
N TRP A 144 -3.21 -8.47 -3.20
CA TRP A 144 -2.06 -7.77 -2.65
C TRP A 144 -2.43 -7.03 -1.37
N LYS A 145 -1.66 -7.23 -0.31
CA LYS A 145 -1.71 -6.40 0.89
C LYS A 145 -0.71 -5.26 0.72
N ILE A 146 -1.17 -4.02 0.90
CA ILE A 146 -0.35 -2.82 0.80
C ILE A 146 -0.26 -2.20 2.20
N THR A 147 0.91 -2.30 2.82
CA THR A 147 1.13 -1.85 4.21
C THR A 147 2.09 -0.67 4.25
N SER A 148 1.71 0.43 4.90
CA SER A 148 2.61 1.58 5.08
C SER A 148 3.84 1.18 5.88
N THR A 149 5.03 1.57 5.41
CA THR A 149 6.30 1.43 6.12
C THR A 149 6.75 2.75 6.75
N GLY A 150 5.91 3.79 6.70
CA GLY A 150 6.25 5.16 7.09
C GLY A 150 6.92 5.97 5.98
N ASN A 151 7.02 7.28 6.19
CA ASN A 151 7.69 8.24 5.29
C ASN A 151 7.17 8.22 3.83
N GLY A 152 5.90 7.88 3.63
CA GLY A 152 5.27 7.85 2.29
C GLY A 152 5.59 6.60 1.46
N TYR A 153 6.18 5.57 2.07
CA TYR A 153 6.45 4.29 1.42
C TYR A 153 5.54 3.17 1.91
N TYR A 154 5.39 2.16 1.07
CA TYR A 154 4.54 1.01 1.27
C TYR A 154 5.29 -0.28 0.95
N ARG A 155 4.90 -1.36 1.60
CA ARG A 155 5.30 -2.72 1.27
C ARG A 155 4.13 -3.46 0.64
N LEU A 156 4.41 -4.20 -0.44
CA LEU A 156 3.43 -5.02 -1.13
C LEU A 156 3.75 -6.50 -0.89
N THR A 157 2.80 -7.23 -0.32
CA THR A 157 2.86 -8.69 -0.11
C THR A 157 1.62 -9.31 -0.74
N THR A 158 1.64 -10.61 -1.05
CA THR A 158 0.43 -11.30 -1.55
C THR A 158 -0.24 -12.06 -0.41
N GLN A 159 -1.55 -12.26 -0.50
CA GLN A 159 -2.28 -13.14 0.42
C GLN A 159 -1.71 -14.56 0.39
N TRP A 160 -1.24 -15.02 -0.77
CA TRP A 160 -0.72 -16.37 -0.93
C TRP A 160 0.63 -16.61 -0.26
N GLN A 161 1.62 -15.77 -0.55
CA GLN A 161 2.98 -15.93 0.01
C GLN A 161 3.12 -15.32 1.41
N GLY A 162 2.10 -14.58 1.86
CA GLY A 162 2.06 -13.95 3.18
C GLY A 162 3.09 -12.82 3.32
N ASP A 163 3.24 -12.35 4.56
CA ASP A 163 4.08 -11.18 4.86
C ASP A 163 5.60 -11.48 4.87
N GLY A 164 5.98 -12.76 4.78
CA GLY A 164 7.38 -13.20 4.72
C GLY A 164 8.09 -12.87 3.41
N LYS A 165 7.34 -12.62 2.31
CA LYS A 165 7.91 -12.20 1.03
C LYS A 165 7.21 -10.98 0.45
N SER A 166 7.97 -10.03 -0.05
CA SER A 166 7.48 -8.76 -0.58
C SER A 166 8.02 -8.44 -1.96
N LEU A 167 7.28 -7.61 -2.69
CA LEU A 167 7.69 -7.13 -4.02
C LEU A 167 8.97 -6.30 -3.88
N ASP A 168 9.99 -6.68 -4.61
CA ASP A 168 11.34 -6.12 -4.49
C ASP A 168 11.96 -5.87 -5.88
N ILE A 169 12.79 -4.84 -5.95
CA ILE A 169 13.79 -4.67 -7.02
C ILE A 169 15.14 -4.96 -6.40
N VAL A 170 15.66 -6.16 -6.65
CA VAL A 170 16.94 -6.61 -6.09
C VAL A 170 18.12 -6.15 -6.94
N ASN A 171 19.29 -6.07 -6.30
CA ASN A 171 20.55 -5.77 -6.98
C ASN A 171 21.09 -7.02 -7.69
N ASP A 172 20.60 -7.26 -8.91
CA ASP A 172 21.02 -8.37 -9.79
C ASP A 172 21.95 -7.91 -10.93
N GLY A 173 22.38 -6.65 -10.89
CA GLY A 173 23.19 -5.99 -11.91
C GLY A 173 22.36 -5.28 -12.99
N THR A 174 21.14 -5.75 -13.28
CA THR A 174 20.21 -5.07 -14.20
C THR A 174 19.24 -4.15 -13.46
N ASN A 175 18.86 -4.53 -12.24
CA ASN A 175 18.18 -3.70 -11.25
C ASN A 175 16.84 -3.15 -11.74
N ASN A 176 16.16 -3.90 -12.60
CA ASN A 176 14.89 -3.52 -13.21
C ASN A 176 13.84 -4.63 -13.18
N ARG A 177 14.16 -5.79 -12.58
CA ARG A 177 13.27 -6.94 -12.56
C ARG A 177 12.59 -7.08 -11.20
N PRO A 178 11.27 -6.85 -11.12
CA PRO A 178 10.51 -7.14 -9.91
C PRO A 178 10.53 -8.64 -9.60
N ILE A 179 10.74 -8.96 -8.33
CA ILE A 179 10.60 -10.30 -7.77
C ILE A 179 9.87 -10.25 -6.43
N LEU A 180 9.43 -11.40 -5.93
CA LEU A 180 9.02 -11.57 -4.55
C LEU A 180 10.21 -12.12 -3.74
N ALA A 181 10.77 -11.30 -2.86
CA ALA A 181 11.96 -11.64 -2.06
C ALA A 181 11.62 -11.65 -0.56
N GLU A 182 12.46 -12.31 0.24
CA GLU A 182 12.33 -12.32 1.70
C GLU A 182 12.21 -10.89 2.24
N THR A 183 11.15 -10.68 3.00
CA THR A 183 10.80 -9.39 3.56
C THR A 183 11.88 -8.92 4.55
N GLY A 184 12.35 -7.69 4.37
CA GLY A 184 13.38 -7.11 5.23
C GLY A 184 13.45 -5.58 5.13
N VAL A 185 14.44 -5.00 5.79
CA VAL A 185 14.68 -3.55 5.74
C VAL A 185 15.50 -3.22 4.49
N ARG A 186 14.84 -3.24 3.33
CA ARG A 186 15.46 -3.05 2.01
C ARG A 186 14.71 -1.97 1.24
N THR A 187 15.45 -0.97 0.75
CA THR A 187 14.87 0.16 0.00
C THR A 187 14.30 -0.24 -1.38
N GLY A 188 14.65 -1.42 -1.89
CA GLY A 188 14.01 -2.05 -3.05
C GLY A 188 12.60 -2.57 -2.77
N GLN A 189 12.24 -2.83 -1.50
CA GLN A 189 10.93 -3.32 -1.05
C GLN A 189 9.99 -2.19 -0.61
N TYR A 190 10.50 -0.96 -0.58
CA TYR A 190 9.76 0.22 -0.15
C TYR A 190 9.29 0.98 -1.37
N TRP A 191 8.00 0.84 -1.66
CA TRP A 191 7.35 1.39 -2.84
C TRP A 191 6.67 2.70 -2.49
N LYS A 192 7.01 3.76 -3.22
CA LYS A 192 6.24 4.99 -3.23
C LYS A 192 5.09 4.81 -4.22
N ILE A 193 3.88 5.14 -3.76
CA ILE A 193 2.65 5.06 -4.56
C ILE A 193 2.10 6.47 -4.68
N SER A 194 2.11 7.02 -5.90
CA SER A 194 1.71 8.42 -6.18
C SER A 194 0.56 8.46 -7.18
N ALA A 195 -0.49 9.23 -6.90
CA ALA A 195 -1.56 9.45 -7.86
C ALA A 195 -1.04 10.13 -9.14
N VAL A 196 -1.63 9.81 -10.30
CA VAL A 196 -1.29 10.37 -11.63
C VAL A 196 -2.52 10.82 -12.40
#